data_AF-A0A150AFL9-F1
#
_entry.id   AF-A0A150AFL9-F1
#
_cell.length_a   1.000
_cell.length_b   1.000
_cell.length_c   1.000
_cell.angle_alpha   90.00
_cell.angle_beta   90.00
_cell.angle_gamma   90.00
#
_symmetry.space_group_name_H-M   'P 1'
#
loop_
_entity.id
_entity.type
_entity.pdbx_description
1 polymer ?
#
loop_
_entity_poly.entity_id
_entity_poly.type
_entity_poly.pdbx_seq_one_letter_code
_entity_poly.pdbx_strand_id
1 'polypeptide(L)'
;MFSSIKLASYSIFKIILLSILLFSTSSFFSLLPYINLPKEIAIYDSSFSLKIGLPFTYYEEFFVECCTPNSGWYLKPLIADFIIYTIIGYLILQLSQKAKNYFS
;
A
#
# COMPACT_ATOMS: atom_id res chain seq x y z
N MET A 1 -0.95 -28.62 -21.22
CA MET A 1 -2.01 -28.06 -20.36
C MET A 1 -1.51 -27.78 -18.95
N PHE A 2 -0.87 -28.72 -18.24
CA PHE A 2 -0.33 -28.50 -16.89
C PHE A 2 0.82 -27.48 -16.80
N SER A 3 1.66 -27.34 -17.83
CA SER A 3 2.75 -26.35 -17.85
C SER A 3 2.22 -24.91 -17.94
N SER A 4 1.16 -24.69 -18.71
CA SER A 4 0.51 -23.39 -18.89
C SER A 4 -0.12 -22.87 -17.59
N ILE A 5 -0.73 -23.77 -16.81
CA ILE A 5 -1.32 -23.45 -15.51
C ILE A 5 -0.24 -23.06 -14.48
N LYS A 6 0.89 -23.79 -14.46
CA LYS A 6 2.04 -23.47 -13.61
C LYS A 6 2.66 -22.11 -13.97
N LEU A 7 2.78 -21.80 -15.26
CA LEU A 7 3.28 -20.50 -15.74
C LEU A 7 2.35 -19.34 -15.34
N ALA A 8 1.04 -19.53 -15.49
CA ALA A 8 0.05 -18.53 -15.12
C ALA A 8 0.04 -18.27 -13.60
N SER A 9 0.05 -19.35 -12.80
CA SER A 9 0.13 -19.26 -11.33
C SER A 9 1.38 -18.53 -10.86
N TYR A 10 2.54 -18.83 -11.45
CA TYR A 10 3.79 -18.15 -11.13
C TYR A 10 3.78 -16.66 -11.50
N SER A 11 3.13 -16.31 -12.61
CA SER A 11 2.97 -14.91 -13.04
C SER A 11 2.02 -14.14 -12.12
N ILE A 12 0.92 -14.76 -11.69
CA ILE A 12 -0.03 -14.18 -10.73
C ILE A 12 0.65 -13.94 -9.39
N PHE A 13 1.42 -14.92 -8.90
CA PHE A 13 2.17 -14.77 -7.65
C PHE A 13 3.14 -13.59 -7.69
N LYS A 14 3.87 -13.40 -8.81
CA LYS A 14 4.76 -12.25 -8.99
C LYS A 14 4.02 -10.92 -8.93
N ILE A 15 2.85 -10.84 -9.55
CA ILE A 15 2.03 -9.62 -9.53
C ILE A 15 1.64 -9.33 -8.08
N ILE A 16 1.05 -10.30 -7.37
CA ILE A 16 0.60 -10.13 -5.99
C ILE A 16 1.75 -9.72 -5.07
N LEU A 17 2.90 -10.39 -5.17
CA LEU A 17 4.08 -10.07 -4.37
C LEU A 17 4.57 -8.64 -4.64
N LEU A 18 4.64 -8.24 -5.91
CA LEU A 18 5.03 -6.88 -6.28
C LEU A 18 4.02 -5.85 -5.78
N SER A 19 2.71 -6.12 -5.86
CA SER A 19 1.68 -5.25 -5.32
C SER A 19 1.84 -5.04 -3.82
N ILE A 20 2.06 -6.12 -3.06
CA ILE A 20 2.28 -6.06 -1.61
C ILE A 20 3.51 -5.22 -1.30
N LEU A 21 4.63 -5.45 -2.01
CA LEU A 21 5.85 -4.68 -1.79
C LEU A 21 5.66 -3.18 -2.09
N LEU A 22 5.03 -2.85 -3.22
CA LEU A 22 4.76 -1.46 -3.59
C LEU A 22 3.80 -0.77 -2.62
N PHE A 23 2.73 -1.47 -2.23
CA PHE A 23 1.78 -1.00 -1.24
C PHE A 23 2.48 -0.74 0.10
N SER A 24 3.13 -1.75 0.69
CA SER A 24 3.82 -1.61 1.98
C SER A 24 4.90 -0.54 1.98
N THR A 25 5.66 -0.41 0.88
CA THR A 25 6.70 0.62 0.74
C THR A 25 6.07 2.02 0.73
N SER A 26 5.02 2.22 -0.06
CA SER A 26 4.34 3.51 -0.15
C SER A 26 3.66 3.86 1.18
N SER A 27 2.98 2.90 1.80
CA SER A 27 2.42 3.03 3.15
C SER A 27 3.49 3.45 4.16
N PHE A 28 4.68 2.86 4.13
CA PHE A 28 5.80 3.27 4.99
C PHE A 28 6.23 4.72 4.74
N PHE A 29 6.36 5.14 3.46
CA PHE A 29 6.70 6.51 3.12
C PHE A 29 5.64 7.52 3.59
N SER A 30 4.36 7.14 3.61
CA SER A 30 3.28 7.99 4.14
C SER A 30 3.41 8.29 5.64
N LEU A 31 4.20 7.49 6.38
CA LEU A 31 4.46 7.70 7.81
C LEU A 31 5.61 8.68 8.08
N LEU A 32 6.55 8.87 7.14
CA LEU A 32 7.75 9.69 7.36
C LEU A 32 7.46 11.12 7.83
N PRO A 33 6.43 11.83 7.31
CA PRO A 33 6.11 13.19 7.77
C PRO A 33 5.73 13.27 9.25
N TYR A 34 5.31 12.15 9.85
CA TYR A 34 4.76 12.09 11.20
C TYR A 34 5.76 11.57 12.26
N ILE A 35 6.94 11.06 11.85
CA ILE A 35 7.93 10.45 12.76
C ILE A 35 8.44 11.45 13.82
N ASN A 36 8.58 12.73 13.44
CA ASN A 36 9.10 13.78 14.32
C ASN A 36 8.02 14.67 14.91
N LEU A 37 6.74 14.29 14.80
CA LEU A 37 5.66 15.15 15.25
C LEU A 37 5.63 15.19 16.80
N PRO A 38 5.60 16.36 17.44
CA PRO A 38 5.57 16.47 18.89
C PRO A 38 4.33 15.77 19.44
N LYS A 39 4.51 14.79 20.34
CA LYS A 39 3.42 14.05 20.98
C LYS A 39 2.39 14.97 21.65
N GLU A 40 2.84 16.12 22.18
CA GLU A 40 1.97 17.10 22.83
C GLU A 40 0.98 17.77 21.87
N ILE A 41 1.34 17.96 20.59
CA ILE A 41 0.42 18.52 19.58
C ILE A 41 -0.66 17.49 19.23
N ALA A 42 -0.29 16.21 19.14
CA ALA A 42 -1.23 15.14 18.81
C ALA A 42 -2.27 14.87 19.91
N ILE A 43 -1.91 15.05 21.18
CA ILE A 43 -2.77 14.72 22.35
C ILE A 43 -3.78 15.84 22.66
N TYR A 44 -3.41 17.10 22.48
CA TYR A 44 -4.23 18.25 22.93
C TYR A 44 -5.04 18.93 21.83
N ASP A 45 -4.72 18.68 20.56
CA ASP A 45 -5.44 19.25 19.45
C ASP A 45 -6.41 18.22 18.85
N SER A 46 -7.70 18.33 19.20
CA SER A 46 -8.76 17.50 18.63
C SER A 46 -8.95 17.69 17.12
N SER A 47 -8.27 18.66 16.51
CA SER A 47 -8.24 18.85 15.05
C SER A 47 -7.09 18.10 14.36
N PHE A 48 -6.15 17.53 15.13
CA PHE A 48 -5.02 16.80 14.57
C PHE A 48 -5.44 15.39 14.10
N SER A 49 -5.44 15.19 12.77
CA SER A 49 -5.71 13.90 12.12
C SER A 49 -4.43 13.38 11.47
N LEU A 50 -4.05 12.13 11.80
CA LEU A 50 -2.89 11.50 11.24
C LEU A 50 -3.28 10.76 9.96
N LYS A 51 -3.21 11.46 8.82
CA LYS A 51 -3.66 10.95 7.52
C LYS A 51 -2.64 9.99 6.91
N ILE A 52 -2.80 8.70 7.19
CA ILE A 52 -2.01 7.63 6.60
C ILE A 52 -2.78 7.05 5.40
N GLY A 53 -2.08 6.97 4.26
CA GLY A 53 -2.52 6.21 3.10
C GLY A 53 -2.06 6.80 1.78
N LEU A 54 -2.03 5.97 0.73
CA LEU A 54 -1.53 6.33 -0.59
C LEU A 54 -2.09 5.36 -1.65
N PRO A 55 -2.82 5.82 -2.68
CA PRO A 55 -3.24 7.22 -2.93
C PRO A 55 -4.36 7.75 -2.03
N PHE A 56 -5.13 6.89 -1.35
CA PHE A 56 -6.22 7.35 -0.47
C PHE A 56 -5.86 7.16 1.01
N THR A 57 -6.32 8.09 1.85
CA THR A 57 -6.21 7.94 3.30
C THR A 57 -7.06 6.77 3.77
N TYR A 58 -6.45 5.76 4.38
CA TYR A 58 -7.16 4.63 4.98
C TYR A 58 -7.02 4.59 6.51
N TYR A 59 -6.34 5.55 7.12
CA TYR A 59 -6.25 5.66 8.57
C TYR A 59 -6.04 7.10 9.02
N GLU A 60 -6.82 7.55 10.01
CA GLU A 60 -6.81 8.94 10.51
C GLU A 60 -6.39 9.08 12.00
N GLU A 61 -6.27 7.98 12.74
CA GLU A 61 -6.08 8.00 14.21
C GLU A 61 -4.88 7.15 14.66
N PHE A 62 -3.66 7.69 14.79
CA PHE A 62 -2.56 6.95 15.44
C PHE A 62 -2.53 7.22 16.94
N PHE A 63 -3.50 6.65 17.65
CA PHE A 63 -3.46 6.55 19.11
C PHE A 63 -3.32 5.10 19.53
N VAL A 64 -2.18 4.77 20.14
CA VAL A 64 -1.91 3.48 20.79
C VAL A 64 -2.90 3.22 21.95
N GLU A 65 -3.64 4.24 22.39
CA GLU A 65 -4.50 4.25 23.58
C GLU A 65 -6.00 4.38 23.28
N CYS A 66 -6.47 4.15 22.04
CA CYS A 66 -7.91 4.16 21.80
C CYS A 66 -8.55 2.87 22.35
N CYS A 67 -9.68 3.00 23.06
CA CYS A 67 -10.41 1.89 23.70
C CYS A 67 -10.81 0.77 22.73
N THR A 68 -10.85 1.06 21.43
CA THR A 68 -11.10 0.12 20.35
C THR A 68 -9.91 0.14 19.38
N PRO A 69 -9.09 -0.94 19.32
CA PRO A 69 -8.05 -1.00 18.32
C PRO A 69 -8.66 -0.90 16.92
N ASN A 70 -8.02 -0.12 16.05
CA ASN A 70 -8.40 0.05 14.65
C ASN A 70 -9.74 0.79 14.36
N SER A 71 -10.28 1.59 15.29
CA SER A 71 -11.48 2.41 15.05
C SER A 71 -11.36 3.38 13.87
N GLY A 72 -10.16 3.91 13.61
CA GLY A 72 -9.91 4.90 12.57
C GLY A 72 -9.60 4.33 11.17
N TRP A 73 -9.80 3.04 10.90
CA TRP A 73 -9.51 2.46 9.58
C TRP A 73 -10.66 2.64 8.59
N TYR A 74 -10.35 3.23 7.44
CA TYR A 74 -11.25 3.25 6.28
C TYR A 74 -10.93 2.09 5.35
N LEU A 75 -11.72 1.01 5.48
CA LEU A 75 -11.53 -0.21 4.70
C LEU A 75 -11.72 -0.01 3.19
N LYS A 76 -12.65 0.86 2.77
CA LYS A 76 -12.92 1.10 1.33
C LYS A 76 -11.71 1.72 0.61
N PRO A 77 -11.10 2.81 1.11
CA PRO A 77 -9.81 3.32 0.63
C PRO A 77 -8.70 2.27 0.59
N LEU A 78 -8.55 1.45 1.64
CA LEU A 78 -7.53 0.40 1.70
C LEU A 78 -7.66 -0.61 0.54
N ILE A 79 -8.89 -1.06 0.27
CA ILE A 79 -9.17 -1.98 -0.83
C ILE A 79 -8.90 -1.30 -2.18
N ALA A 80 -9.29 -0.03 -2.32
CA ALA A 80 -9.05 0.73 -3.55
C ALA A 80 -7.56 0.87 -3.84
N ASP A 81 -6.76 1.23 -2.84
CA ASP A 81 -5.30 1.34 -2.96
C ASP A 81 -4.68 -0.01 -3.35
N PHE A 82 -5.11 -1.11 -2.72
CA PHE A 82 -4.62 -2.44 -3.07
C PHE A 82 -4.90 -2.81 -4.54
N ILE A 83 -6.09 -2.48 -5.04
CA ILE A 83 -6.44 -2.68 -6.46
C ILE A 83 -5.53 -1.83 -7.36
N ILE A 84 -5.28 -0.57 -6.99
CA ILE A 84 -4.40 0.35 -7.73
C ILE A 84 -2.97 -0.21 -7.80
N TYR A 85 -2.38 -0.63 -6.67
CA TYR A 85 -1.03 -1.23 -6.69
C TYR A 85 -0.98 -2.53 -7.47
N THR A 86 -2.08 -3.28 -7.54
CA THR A 86 -2.16 -4.48 -8.38
C THR A 86 -2.12 -4.15 -9.87
N ILE A 87 -2.81 -3.09 -10.30
CA ILE A 87 -2.74 -2.59 -11.67
C ILE A 87 -1.32 -2.08 -11.97
N ILE A 88 -0.73 -1.29 -11.07
CA ILE A 88 0.64 -0.78 -11.22
C ILE A 88 1.66 -1.92 -11.32
N GLY A 89 1.59 -2.91 -10.42
CA GLY A 89 2.48 -4.07 -10.42
C GLY A 89 2.38 -4.87 -11.73
N TYR A 90 1.15 -5.05 -12.25
CA TYR A 90 0.94 -5.67 -13.56
C TYR A 90 1.60 -4.86 -14.69
N LEU A 91 1.41 -3.54 -14.73
CA LEU A 91 2.00 -2.67 -15.76
C LEU A 91 3.53 -2.69 -15.73
N ILE A 92 4.14 -2.65 -14.54
CA ILE A 92 5.60 -2.73 -14.37
C ILE A 92 6.15 -4.03 -14.95
N LEU A 93 5.49 -5.16 -14.68
CA LEU A 93 5.93 -6.45 -15.21
C LEU A 93 5.82 -6.51 -16.74
N GLN A 94 4.74 -5.98 -17.32
CA GLN A 94 4.57 -5.89 -18.77
C GLN A 94 5.65 -5.02 -19.43
N LEU A 95 5.95 -3.86 -18.85
CA LEU A 95 7.02 -2.98 -19.33
C LEU A 95 8.39 -3.63 -19.20
N SER A 96 8.67 -4.33 -18.09
CA SER A 96 9.93 -5.05 -17.88
C SER A 96 10.13 -6.17 -18.90
N GLN A 97 9.07 -6.92 -19.24
CA GLN A 97 9.13 -7.94 -20.30
C GLN A 97 9.40 -7.32 -21.67
N LYS A 98 8.70 -6.24 -22.02
CA LYS A 98 8.95 -5.51 -23.27
C LYS A 98 10.39 -5.01 -23.34
N ALA A 99 10.87 -4.35 -22.29
CA ALA A 99 12.24 -3.85 -22.23
C ALA A 99 13.27 -4.97 -22.44
N LYS A 100 13.10 -6.12 -21.78
CA LYS A 100 13.99 -7.27 -21.98
C LYS A 100 14.05 -7.72 -23.43
N ASN A 101 12.91 -7.78 -24.12
CA ASN A 101 12.83 -8.17 -25.52
C ASN A 101 13.45 -7.14 -26.48
N TYR A 102 13.51 -5.86 -26.09
CA TYR A 102 14.17 -4.81 -26.88
C TYR A 102 15.71 -4.85 -26.76
N PHE A 103 16.25 -5.38 -25.66
CA PHE A 103 17.68 -5.42 -25.38
C PHE A 103 18.31 -6.82 -25.51
N SER A 104 17.54 -7.82 -25.95
CA SER A 104 17.97 -9.19 -26.26
C SER A 104 18.05 -9.40 -27.76
#